data_AF-A0A2W7AXV0-F1
#
_entry.id   AF-A0A2W7AXV0-F1
#
_cell.length_a   1.000
_cell.length_b   1.000
_cell.length_c   1.000
_cell.angle_alpha   90.00
_cell.angle_beta   90.00
_cell.angle_gamma   90.00
#
_symmetry.space_group_name_H-M   'P 1'
#
loop_
_entity.id
_entity.type
_entity.pdbx_description
1 polymer ?
#
loop_
_entity_poly.entity_id
_entity_poly.type
_entity_poly.pdbx_seq_one_letter_code
_entity_poly.pdbx_strand_id
1 'polypeptide(L)'
;MDFFRMSAGQWNSQRTTHHLPFRRAELGGSSIAVEALDAGHPSVIEICQLHEVDPALAVGGAYVTWHGAMAWDKDDENHEGSTVFALVPDAADPKQGQLLRERGYAE
;
A
#
# COMPACT_ATOMS: atom_id res chain seq x y z
N MET A 1 -10.82 -9.77 1.84
CA MET A 1 -11.28 -8.49 1.26
C MET A 1 -11.91 -7.54 2.26
N ASP A 2 -12.67 -8.01 3.25
CA ASP A 2 -13.42 -7.11 4.15
C ASP A 2 -12.56 -6.03 4.81
N PHE A 3 -11.37 -6.37 5.29
CA PHE A 3 -10.42 -5.39 5.84
C PHE A 3 -10.08 -4.27 4.83
N PHE A 4 -9.73 -4.63 3.59
CA PHE A 4 -9.36 -3.66 2.55
C PHE A 4 -10.55 -2.78 2.14
N ARG A 5 -11.76 -3.34 2.11
CA ARG A 5 -13.00 -2.56 1.88
C ARG A 5 -13.27 -1.60 3.02
N MET A 6 -13.03 -2.00 4.27
CA MET A 6 -13.13 -1.11 5.43
C MET A 6 -12.03 -0.04 5.48
N SER A 7 -10.85 -0.33 4.92
CA SER A 7 -9.76 0.63 4.79
C SER A 7 -9.96 1.65 3.68
N ALA A 8 -10.91 1.43 2.76
CA ALA A 8 -11.17 2.34 1.64
C ALA A 8 -11.63 3.72 2.14
N GLY A 9 -11.11 4.78 1.53
CA GLY A 9 -11.42 6.16 1.90
C GLY A 9 -10.19 7.05 1.96
N GLN A 10 -10.37 8.21 2.60
CA GLN A 10 -9.33 9.23 2.79
C GLN A 10 -8.89 9.24 4.25
N TRP A 11 -7.58 9.24 4.48
CA TRP A 11 -6.97 9.16 5.80
C TRP A 11 -5.95 10.29 5.97
N ASN A 12 -6.00 10.95 7.13
CA ASN A 12 -4.89 11.78 7.58
C ASN A 12 -4.00 10.94 8.50
N SER A 13 -2.76 10.74 8.10
CA SER A 13 -1.80 9.86 8.76
C SER A 13 -0.69 10.68 9.42
N GLN A 14 -0.39 10.34 10.67
CA GLN A 14 0.73 10.90 11.43
C GLN A 14 1.73 9.80 11.71
N ARG A 15 2.95 9.94 11.21
CA ARG A 15 4.05 8.98 11.36
C ARG A 15 5.13 9.56 12.26
N THR A 16 5.60 8.77 13.22
CA THR A 16 6.82 9.07 14.00
C THR A 16 7.85 7.98 13.72
N THR A 17 8.96 8.36 13.12
CA THR A 17 10.08 7.45 12.81
C THR A 17 11.19 7.63 13.84
N HIS A 18 11.60 6.54 14.49
CA HIS A 18 12.71 6.56 15.46
C HIS A 18 14.00 6.06 14.82
N HIS A 19 14.98 6.96 14.66
CA HIS A 19 16.31 6.63 14.16
C HIS A 19 17.18 6.17 15.33
N LEU A 20 17.09 4.87 15.67
CA LEU A 20 17.74 4.28 16.84
C LEU A 20 19.26 4.55 16.94
N PRO A 21 20.06 4.44 15.86
CA PRO A 21 21.50 4.71 15.94
C PRO A 21 21.80 6.16 16.35
N PHE A 22 20.94 7.11 15.97
CA PHE A 22 21.11 8.54 16.21
C PHE A 22 20.32 9.06 17.43
N ARG A 23 19.52 8.21 18.07
CA ARG A 23 18.59 8.57 19.17
C ARG A 23 17.73 9.79 18.84
N ARG A 24 17.25 9.85 17.59
CA ARG A 24 16.37 10.93 17.09
C ARG A 24 15.01 10.37 16.71
N ALA A 25 14.00 11.22 16.77
CA ALA A 25 12.67 10.97 16.24
C ALA A 25 12.33 12.04 15.21
N GLU A 26 11.70 11.60 14.12
CA GLU A 26 11.19 12.46 13.06
C GLU A 26 9.68 12.31 12.98
N LEU A 27 8.95 13.42 12.92
CA LEU A 27 7.50 13.43 12.74
C LEU A 27 7.19 13.82 11.29
N GLY A 28 6.28 13.08 10.67
CA GLY A 28 5.77 13.36 9.33
C GLY A 28 4.24 13.25 9.28
N GLY A 29 3.62 14.12 8.50
CA GLY A 29 2.20 14.03 8.15
C GLY A 29 2.04 13.52 6.72
N SER A 30 0.95 12.80 6.43
CA SER A 30 0.58 12.46 5.06
C SER A 30 -0.93 12.32 4.90
N SER A 31 -1.43 12.68 3.73
CA SER A 31 -2.77 12.32 3.29
C SER A 31 -2.69 11.01 2.51
N ILE A 32 -3.52 10.03 2.83
CA ILE A 32 -3.54 8.71 2.18
C ILE A 32 -4.94 8.47 1.61
N ALA A 33 -5.02 8.09 0.34
CA ALA A 33 -6.23 7.57 -0.27
C ALA A 33 -6.11 6.07 -0.49
N VAL A 34 -7.17 5.33 -0.16
CA VAL A 34 -7.25 3.88 -0.37
C VAL A 34 -8.51 3.57 -1.17
N GLU A 35 -8.34 2.82 -2.24
CA GLU A 35 -9.42 2.26 -3.04
C GLU A 35 -9.34 0.74 -3.02
N ALA A 36 -10.43 0.05 -2.68
CA ALA A 36 -10.49 -1.40 -2.74
C ALA A 36 -10.77 -1.86 -4.17
N LEU A 37 -9.96 -2.80 -4.66
CA LEU A 37 -10.06 -3.35 -6.01
C LEU A 37 -10.65 -4.75 -5.97
N ASP A 38 -11.57 -5.06 -6.88
CA ASP A 38 -12.08 -6.43 -7.04
C ASP A 38 -11.08 -7.33 -7.76
N ALA A 39 -11.23 -8.66 -7.62
CA ALA A 39 -10.31 -9.66 -8.18
C ALA A 39 -10.10 -9.53 -9.70
N GLY A 40 -11.13 -9.15 -10.43
CA GLY A 40 -11.08 -8.96 -11.89
C GLY A 40 -10.52 -7.61 -12.34
N HIS A 41 -10.10 -6.74 -11.42
CA HIS A 41 -9.58 -5.43 -11.78
C HIS A 41 -8.26 -5.57 -12.58
N PRO A 42 -8.06 -4.84 -13.69
CA PRO A 42 -6.87 -4.97 -14.53
C PRO A 42 -5.56 -4.86 -13.75
N SER A 43 -5.45 -3.90 -12.82
CA SER A 43 -4.25 -3.74 -12.00
C SER A 43 -3.99 -4.91 -11.05
N VAL A 44 -5.02 -5.61 -10.57
CA VAL A 44 -4.86 -6.81 -9.73
C VAL A 44 -4.30 -7.95 -10.58
N ILE A 45 -4.85 -8.11 -11.80
CA ILE A 45 -4.39 -9.11 -12.76
C ILE A 45 -2.93 -8.86 -13.15
N GLU A 46 -2.57 -7.60 -13.44
CA GLU A 46 -1.22 -7.20 -13.81
C GLU A 46 -0.20 -7.50 -12.69
N ILE A 47 -0.54 -7.17 -11.44
CA ILE A 47 0.31 -7.51 -10.28
C ILE A 47 0.45 -9.03 -10.12
N CYS A 48 -0.62 -9.81 -10.28
CA CYS A 48 -0.51 -11.27 -10.19
C CYS A 48 0.43 -11.82 -11.27
N GLN A 49 0.30 -11.35 -12.51
CA GLN A 49 1.15 -11.75 -13.63
C GLN A 49 2.63 -11.35 -13.41
N LEU A 50 2.88 -10.14 -12.89
CA LEU A 50 4.23 -9.66 -12.56
C LEU A 50 4.95 -10.58 -11.56
N HIS A 51 4.21 -11.18 -10.64
CA HIS A 51 4.72 -12.09 -9.62
C HIS A 51 4.58 -13.58 -10.00
N GLU A 52 4.23 -13.87 -11.25
CA GLU A 52 4.04 -15.24 -11.77
C GLU A 52 2.98 -16.04 -10.99
N VAL A 53 1.97 -15.35 -10.46
CA VAL A 53 0.82 -15.93 -9.75
C VAL A 53 -0.40 -15.98 -10.68
N ASP A 54 -1.14 -17.10 -10.68
CA ASP A 54 -2.42 -17.20 -11.39
C ASP A 54 -3.42 -16.16 -10.83
N PRO A 55 -3.89 -15.19 -11.65
CA PRO A 55 -4.84 -14.17 -11.21
C PRO A 55 -6.15 -14.73 -10.63
N ALA A 56 -6.55 -15.96 -10.99
CA ALA A 56 -7.73 -16.61 -10.44
C ALA A 56 -7.61 -16.92 -8.93
N LEU A 57 -6.39 -16.94 -8.39
CA LEU A 57 -6.13 -17.13 -6.97
C LEU A 57 -6.27 -15.84 -6.16
N ALA A 58 -6.26 -14.67 -6.83
CA ALA A 58 -6.44 -13.40 -6.15
C ALA A 58 -7.91 -13.16 -5.81
N VAL A 59 -8.17 -12.63 -4.61
CA VAL A 59 -9.53 -12.29 -4.16
C VAL A 59 -9.85 -10.80 -4.28
N GLY A 60 -8.90 -10.00 -4.78
CA GLY A 60 -8.97 -8.56 -4.92
C GLY A 60 -7.68 -7.88 -4.47
N GLY A 61 -7.76 -6.58 -4.19
CA GLY A 61 -6.59 -5.76 -3.91
C GLY A 61 -6.93 -4.40 -3.34
N ALA A 62 -5.93 -3.51 -3.34
CA ALA A 62 -6.16 -2.08 -3.16
C ALA A 62 -5.21 -1.25 -4.00
N TYR A 63 -5.69 -0.10 -4.43
CA TYR A 63 -4.86 0.99 -4.90
C TYR A 63 -4.70 1.99 -3.75
N VAL A 64 -3.46 2.34 -3.44
CA VAL A 64 -3.13 3.27 -2.35
C VAL A 64 -2.30 4.40 -2.91
N THR A 65 -2.70 5.64 -2.64
CA THR A 65 -1.90 6.83 -2.91
C THR A 65 -1.58 7.55 -1.61
N TRP A 66 -0.44 8.24 -1.57
CA TRP A 66 -0.08 9.09 -0.45
C TRP A 66 0.54 10.39 -0.94
N HIS A 67 0.37 11.43 -0.14
CA HIS A 67 1.03 12.72 -0.30
C HIS A 67 1.57 13.15 1.06
N GLY A 68 2.89 13.06 1.23
CA GLY A 68 3.61 13.50 2.41
C GLY A 68 3.66 15.02 2.51
N ALA A 69 3.57 15.54 3.73
CA ALA A 69 3.92 16.91 4.05
C ALA A 69 5.03 16.85 5.10
N MET A 70 6.25 17.20 4.72
CA MET A 70 7.36 17.31 5.67
C MET A 70 7.43 18.73 6.20
N ALA A 71 7.58 18.89 7.52
CA ALA A 71 7.63 20.20 8.17
C ALA A 71 8.86 21.05 7.78
N TRP A 72 9.82 20.46 7.05
CA TRP A 72 11.06 21.10 6.62
C TRP A 72 11.17 21.26 5.10
N ASP A 73 10.07 21.03 4.36
CA ASP A 73 10.04 21.11 2.89
C ASP A 73 10.57 22.45 2.39
N LYS A 74 11.79 22.39 1.86
CA LYS A 74 12.36 23.39 0.96
C LYS A 74 12.18 22.84 -0.46
N ASP A 75 11.08 23.23 -1.09
CA ASP A 75 10.87 23.30 -2.56
C ASP A 75 11.68 22.30 -3.43
N ASP A 76 11.55 20.96 -3.26
CA ASP A 76 11.72 20.00 -4.39
C ASP A 76 11.50 18.49 -4.09
N GLU A 77 11.31 18.04 -2.84
CA GLU A 77 11.08 16.61 -2.59
C GLU A 77 9.57 16.30 -2.55
N ASN A 78 9.01 15.98 -3.72
CA ASN A 78 7.62 15.61 -3.83
C ASN A 78 7.39 14.21 -3.20
N HIS A 79 7.05 14.16 -1.91
CA HIS A 79 6.79 12.92 -1.15
C HIS A 79 5.42 12.30 -1.47
N GLU A 80 5.06 12.26 -2.75
CA GLU A 80 3.86 11.61 -3.23
C GLU A 80 4.19 10.28 -3.92
N GLY A 81 3.26 9.34 -3.85
CA GLY A 81 3.43 8.05 -4.49
C GLY A 81 2.15 7.26 -4.52
N SER A 82 2.21 6.14 -5.24
CA SER A 82 1.12 5.19 -5.29
C SER A 82 1.62 3.77 -5.37
N THR A 83 0.78 2.82 -4.98
CA THR A 83 1.05 1.39 -5.12
C THR A 83 -0.23 0.61 -5.27
N VAL A 84 -0.17 -0.48 -6.02
CA VAL A 84 -1.24 -1.48 -6.12
C VAL A 84 -0.85 -2.72 -5.34
N PHE A 85 -1.78 -3.22 -4.56
CA PHE A 85 -1.70 -4.51 -3.87
C PHE A 85 -2.66 -5.52 -4.50
N ALA A 86 -2.25 -6.79 -4.57
CA ALA A 86 -3.12 -7.92 -4.82
C ALA A 86 -3.04 -8.94 -3.68
N LEU A 87 -4.20 -9.46 -3.25
CA LEU A 87 -4.35 -10.40 -2.14
C LEU A 87 -4.56 -11.81 -2.66
N VAL A 88 -3.66 -12.73 -2.29
CA VAL A 88 -3.70 -14.14 -2.69
C VAL A 88 -3.74 -15.00 -1.42
N PRO A 89 -4.93 -15.41 -0.95
CA PRO A 89 -5.06 -16.22 0.24
C PRO A 89 -4.60 -17.67 0.02
N ASP A 90 -4.17 -18.33 1.10
CA ASP A 90 -3.89 -19.76 1.06
C ASP A 90 -5.19 -20.57 0.97
N ALA A 91 -5.20 -21.61 0.13
CA ALA A 91 -6.39 -22.44 -0.08
C ALA A 91 -6.86 -23.19 1.18
N ALA A 92 -5.93 -23.52 2.09
CA ALA A 92 -6.24 -24.23 3.33
C ALA A 92 -6.69 -23.30 4.47
N ASP A 93 -6.25 -22.05 4.48
CA ASP A 93 -6.64 -21.05 5.47
C ASP A 93 -6.68 -19.65 4.83
N PRO A 94 -7.88 -19.10 4.57
CA PRO A 94 -8.02 -17.80 3.90
C PRO A 94 -7.63 -16.60 4.78
N LYS A 95 -7.22 -16.81 6.04
CA LYS A 95 -6.72 -15.75 6.93
C LYS A 95 -5.23 -15.47 6.78
N GLN A 96 -4.52 -16.29 6.01
CA GLN A 96 -3.12 -16.12 5.66
C GLN A 96 -2.92 -16.24 4.15
N GLY A 97 -1.74 -15.85 3.67
CA GLY A 97 -1.38 -15.91 2.25
C GLY A 97 -0.36 -14.85 1.88
N GLN A 98 -0.41 -14.43 0.62
CA GLN A 98 0.54 -13.51 0.04
C GLN A 98 -0.11 -12.15 -0.24
N LEU A 99 0.67 -11.09 0.02
CA LEU A 99 0.36 -9.72 -0.37
C LEU A 99 1.34 -9.32 -1.48
N LEU A 100 0.87 -9.34 -2.71
CA LEU A 100 1.65 -8.93 -3.88
C LEU A 100 1.58 -7.41 -4.01
N ARG A 101 2.68 -6.80 -4.43
CA ARG A 101 2.75 -5.35 -4.66
C ARG A 101 3.59 -5.01 -5.87
N GLU A 102 3.37 -3.83 -6.43
CA GLU A 102 4.25 -3.30 -7.48
C GLU A 102 5.69 -3.17 -6.97
N ARG A 103 6.69 -3.49 -7.81
CA ARG A 103 8.11 -3.32 -7.48
C ARG A 103 8.43 -1.83 -7.33
N GLY A 104 8.37 -1.32 -6.11
CA GLY A 104 8.82 0.03 -5.78
C GLY A 104 9.07 0.15 -4.29
N TYR A 105 10.26 0.62 -3.93
CA TYR A 105 10.60 1.04 -2.58
C TYR A 105 9.66 2.20 -2.21
N ALA A 106 8.89 2.08 -1.14
CA ALA A 106 8.13 3.18 -0.56
C ALA A 106 8.87 3.58 0.72
N GLU A 107 9.83 4.50 0.59
CA GLU A 107 10.35 5.28 1.73
C GLU A 107 9.93 6.73 1.57
#